data_AF-A0A921KDY7-F1
#
_entry.id   AF-A0A921KDY7-F1
#
_cell.length_a   1.000
_cell.length_b   1.000
_cell.length_c   1.000
_cell.angle_alpha   90.00
_cell.angle_beta   90.00
_cell.angle_gamma   90.00
#
_symmetry.space_group_name_H-M   'P 1'
#
loop_
_entity.id
_entity.type
_entity.pdbx_description
1 polymer ?
#
loop_
_entity_poly.entity_id
_entity_poly.type
_entity_poly.pdbx_seq_one_letter_code
_entity_poly.pdbx_strand_id
1 'polypeptide(L)'
;MRLSIRYENQFQSIELNEEETQEMWISLSLEGDELPNSDKERLIQDAFNEKFNKPEYNNWHKFDRHKGYSIAKPNADGLECDTSEPLMKEVADDRVFRKDELERAYQNEYEDVCQWIRIALGKKQDWADMFIAVRIDGMSIREYASSIGVSENNITQKLKRATKKLEQEYKNRQI
;
A
#
# COMPACT_ATOMS: atom_id res chain seq x y z
N MET A 1 12.19 -28.70 21.46
CA MET A 1 12.33 -27.33 22.02
C MET A 1 11.27 -26.37 21.45
N ARG A 2 10.85 -25.34 22.18
CA ARG A 2 10.08 -24.20 21.62
C ARG A 2 10.95 -22.94 21.59
N LEU A 3 11.39 -22.53 20.40
CA LEU A 3 12.27 -21.37 20.22
C LEU A 3 11.43 -20.09 20.11
N SER A 4 11.75 -19.09 20.92
CA SER A 4 11.15 -17.75 20.87
C SER A 4 11.98 -16.82 20.00
N ILE A 5 11.36 -16.26 18.97
CA ILE A 5 11.97 -15.37 17.99
C ILE A 5 11.25 -14.03 18.04
N ARG A 6 12.01 -12.94 18.09
CA ARG A 6 11.46 -11.59 18.02
C ARG A 6 11.31 -11.19 16.55
N TYR A 7 10.07 -11.10 16.09
CA TYR A 7 9.74 -10.53 14.79
C TYR A 7 9.09 -9.16 15.00
N GLU A 8 9.72 -8.11 14.48
CA GLU A 8 9.32 -6.72 14.74
C GLU A 8 9.29 -6.42 16.26
N ASN A 9 8.09 -6.17 16.80
CA ASN A 9 7.83 -5.88 18.21
C ASN A 9 7.16 -7.04 18.96
N GLN A 10 6.99 -8.20 18.32
CA GLN A 10 6.28 -9.35 18.89
C GLN A 10 7.19 -10.57 18.95
N PHE A 11 6.99 -11.39 19.98
CA PHE A 11 7.62 -12.71 20.07
C PHE A 11 6.71 -13.75 19.41
N GLN A 12 7.26 -14.45 18.44
CA GLN A 12 6.68 -15.63 17.85
C GLN A 12 7.44 -16.84 18.34
N SER A 13 6.80 -18.01 18.31
CA SER A 13 7.42 -19.23 18.78
C SER A 13 7.35 -20.32 17.72
N ILE A 14 8.45 -21.01 17.50
CA ILE A 14 8.55 -22.14 16.58
C ILE A 14 8.85 -23.40 17.39
N GLU A 15 8.17 -24.49 17.06
CA GLU A 15 8.46 -25.81 17.62
C GLU A 15 9.59 -26.44 16.81
N LEU A 16 10.67 -26.83 17.48
CA LEU A 16 11.83 -27.47 16.88
C LEU A 16 11.89 -28.94 17.28
N ASN A 17 12.09 -29.78 16.28
CA ASN A 17 12.38 -31.20 16.43
C ASN A 17 13.80 -31.42 16.99
N GLU A 18 14.11 -32.65 17.39
CA GLU A 18 15.42 -32.97 17.98
C GLU A 18 16.57 -32.75 16.99
N GLU A 19 16.38 -33.11 15.71
CA GLU A 19 17.36 -32.88 14.64
C GLU A 19 17.61 -31.37 14.43
N GLU A 20 16.54 -30.58 14.31
CA GLU A 20 16.62 -29.12 14.13
C GLU A 20 17.27 -28.43 15.34
N THR A 21 17.08 -28.97 16.54
CA THR A 21 17.70 -28.46 17.78
C THR A 21 19.22 -28.70 17.75
N GLN A 22 19.67 -29.83 17.22
CA GLN A 22 21.10 -30.12 17.03
C GLN A 22 21.71 -29.23 15.94
N GLU A 23 21.01 -29.03 14.82
CA GLU A 23 21.44 -28.12 13.77
C GLU A 23 21.59 -26.68 14.28
N MET A 24 20.65 -26.22 15.12
CA MET A 24 20.72 -24.92 15.78
C MET A 24 21.90 -24.82 16.75
N TRP A 25 22.18 -25.88 17.52
CA TRP A 25 23.33 -25.94 18.43
C TRP A 25 24.66 -25.76 17.66
N ILE A 26 24.81 -26.48 16.53
CA ILE A 26 25.97 -26.39 15.64
C ILE A 26 26.05 -24.99 15.01
N SER A 27 24.94 -24.47 14.49
CA SER A 27 24.86 -23.15 13.83
C SER A 27 25.20 -21.99 14.76
N LEU A 28 24.89 -22.12 16.06
CA LEU A 28 25.22 -21.12 17.07
C LEU A 28 26.66 -21.23 17.56
N SER A 29 27.39 -22.28 17.16
CA SER A 29 28.77 -22.59 17.55
C SER A 29 28.92 -22.79 19.07
N LEU A 30 27.99 -23.53 19.67
CA LEU A 30 28.00 -23.84 21.10
C LEU A 30 28.85 -25.09 21.37
N GLU A 31 29.75 -25.03 22.36
CA GLU A 31 30.62 -26.15 22.77
C GLU A 31 30.08 -26.81 24.04
N GLY A 32 30.07 -28.15 24.09
CA GLY A 32 29.68 -28.94 25.26
C GLY A 32 28.56 -29.97 25.00
N ASP A 33 28.94 -31.17 24.56
CA ASP A 33 27.98 -32.24 24.22
C ASP A 33 27.32 -32.93 25.44
N GLU A 34 27.85 -32.75 26.65
CA GLU A 34 27.46 -33.52 27.85
C GLU A 34 26.46 -32.80 28.78
N LEU A 35 25.87 -31.68 28.36
CA LEU A 35 24.85 -30.97 29.15
C LEU A 35 23.48 -31.66 29.05
N PRO A 36 22.66 -31.64 30.11
CA PRO A 36 21.29 -32.14 30.04
C PRO A 36 20.47 -31.33 29.03
N ASN A 37 19.52 -31.99 28.34
CA ASN A 37 18.76 -31.38 27.25
C ASN A 37 18.09 -30.05 27.63
N SER A 38 17.62 -29.88 28.87
CA SER A 38 17.01 -28.63 29.35
C SER A 38 17.98 -27.44 29.34
N ASP A 39 19.25 -27.68 29.67
CA ASP A 39 20.26 -26.64 29.75
C ASP A 39 20.76 -26.29 28.35
N LYS A 40 20.80 -27.27 27.44
CA LYS A 40 21.07 -27.04 26.02
C LYS A 40 20.01 -26.14 25.39
N GLU A 41 18.72 -26.40 25.63
CA GLU A 41 17.64 -25.56 25.11
C GLU A 41 17.71 -24.12 25.62
N ARG A 42 18.06 -23.92 26.90
CA ARG A 42 18.26 -22.57 27.47
C ARG A 42 19.42 -21.82 26.81
N LEU A 43 20.56 -22.49 26.66
CA LEU A 43 21.75 -21.90 26.02
C LEU A 43 21.49 -21.53 24.56
N ILE A 44 20.77 -22.37 23.81
CA ILE A 44 20.33 -22.06 22.44
C ILE A 44 19.48 -20.79 22.45
N GLN A 45 18.50 -20.69 23.34
CA GLN A 45 17.63 -19.52 23.41
C GLN A 45 18.40 -18.25 23.78
N ASP A 46 19.34 -18.32 24.71
CA ASP A 46 20.16 -17.18 25.15
C ASP A 46 21.11 -16.70 24.05
N ALA A 47 21.81 -17.62 23.39
CA ALA A 47 22.68 -17.29 22.25
C ALA A 47 21.88 -16.74 21.07
N PHE A 48 20.68 -17.27 20.82
CA PHE A 48 19.77 -16.75 19.80
C PHE A 48 19.26 -15.34 20.17
N ASN A 49 18.95 -15.10 21.45
CA ASN A 49 18.54 -13.79 21.93
C ASN A 49 19.62 -12.74 21.71
N GLU A 50 20.87 -13.10 22.01
CA GLU A 50 22.02 -12.20 21.88
C GLU A 50 22.36 -11.88 20.42
N LYS A 51 22.23 -12.86 19.51
CA LYS A 51 22.58 -12.65 18.09
C LYS A 51 21.42 -12.08 17.27
N PHE A 52 20.20 -12.54 17.50
CA PHE A 52 19.07 -12.33 16.58
C PHE A 52 17.89 -11.58 17.21
N ASN A 53 17.59 -11.74 18.50
CA ASN A 53 16.44 -11.05 19.12
C ASN A 53 16.77 -9.65 19.69
N LYS A 54 17.98 -9.14 19.45
CA LYS A 54 18.35 -7.76 19.81
C LYS A 54 17.46 -6.77 19.06
N PRO A 55 16.93 -5.72 19.74
CA PRO A 55 16.17 -4.67 19.08
C PRO A 55 16.90 -4.08 17.86
N GLU A 56 18.21 -3.93 17.97
CA GLU A 56 19.08 -3.32 16.96
C GLU A 56 19.24 -4.21 15.72
N TYR A 57 19.29 -5.52 15.90
CA TYR A 57 19.41 -6.49 14.80
C TYR A 57 18.17 -6.43 13.88
N ASN A 58 16.98 -6.37 14.48
CA ASN A 58 15.74 -6.20 13.73
C ASN A 58 15.65 -4.86 13.01
N ASN A 59 16.17 -3.79 13.60
CA ASN A 59 16.23 -2.49 12.95
C ASN A 59 17.18 -2.48 11.75
N TRP A 60 18.33 -3.15 11.86
CA TRP A 60 19.29 -3.29 10.76
C TRP A 60 18.68 -4.07 9.58
N HIS A 61 18.12 -5.26 9.82
CA HIS A 61 17.45 -6.02 8.76
C HIS A 61 16.23 -5.30 8.17
N LYS A 62 15.50 -4.54 8.98
CA LYS A 62 14.42 -3.68 8.48
C LYS A 62 14.97 -2.59 7.57
N PHE A 63 16.08 -1.98 7.95
CA PHE A 63 16.75 -0.98 7.13
C PHE A 63 17.21 -1.62 5.81
N ASP A 64 17.92 -2.75 5.82
CA ASP A 64 18.51 -3.34 4.62
C ASP A 64 17.55 -4.21 3.77
N ARG A 65 16.26 -4.37 4.14
CA ARG A 65 15.29 -5.22 3.41
C ARG A 65 15.07 -4.79 1.95
N HIS A 66 15.22 -3.50 1.65
CA HIS A 66 15.06 -2.98 0.30
C HIS A 66 16.31 -3.16 -0.56
N LYS A 67 17.44 -3.58 0.05
CA LYS A 67 18.68 -3.81 -0.68
C LYS A 67 18.64 -5.12 -1.44
N GLY A 68 19.05 -5.07 -2.69
CA GLY A 68 19.10 -6.19 -3.61
C GLY A 68 20.08 -5.92 -4.75
N TYR A 69 20.13 -6.82 -5.72
CA TYR A 69 20.96 -6.61 -6.91
C TYR A 69 20.15 -5.87 -7.97
N SER A 70 20.44 -4.59 -8.14
CA SER A 70 19.86 -3.74 -9.18
C SER A 70 20.46 -4.06 -10.56
N ILE A 71 19.69 -3.90 -11.64
CA ILE A 71 20.23 -3.91 -13.01
C ILE A 71 20.83 -2.55 -13.36
N ALA A 72 20.79 -1.57 -12.44
CA ALA A 72 21.45 -0.29 -12.60
C ALA A 72 22.91 -0.48 -13.04
N LYS A 73 23.27 0.12 -14.17
CA LYS A 73 24.64 0.19 -14.67
C LYS A 73 25.12 1.63 -14.54
N PRO A 74 26.41 1.85 -14.25
CA PRO A 74 26.97 3.20 -14.30
C PRO A 74 26.74 3.80 -15.70
N ASN A 75 26.37 5.07 -15.73
CA ASN A 75 26.21 5.80 -16.98
C ASN A 75 27.56 5.95 -17.70
N ALA A 76 27.53 6.25 -19.01
CA ALA A 76 28.74 6.41 -19.83
C ALA A 76 29.76 7.43 -19.28
N ASP A 77 29.31 8.34 -18.41
CA ASP A 77 30.13 9.35 -17.72
C ASP A 77 30.90 8.82 -16.50
N GLY A 78 30.81 7.51 -16.21
CA GLY A 78 31.60 6.85 -15.15
C GLY A 78 31.19 7.20 -13.72
N LEU A 79 30.03 7.84 -13.52
CA LEU A 79 29.47 8.07 -12.20
C LEU A 79 29.07 6.73 -11.55
N GLU A 80 29.68 6.46 -10.40
CA GLU A 80 29.34 5.33 -9.54
C GLU A 80 27.85 5.43 -9.17
N CYS A 81 27.09 4.41 -9.56
CA CYS A 81 25.67 4.31 -9.25
C CYS A 81 25.51 3.25 -8.18
N ASP A 82 24.76 3.55 -7.12
CA ASP A 82 24.46 2.56 -6.08
C ASP A 82 23.63 1.43 -6.69
N THR A 83 24.26 0.26 -6.85
CA THR A 83 23.64 -0.94 -7.39
C THR A 83 22.97 -1.79 -6.32
N SER A 84 23.05 -1.36 -5.06
CA SER A 84 22.45 -2.07 -3.92
C SER A 84 20.96 -1.81 -3.77
N GLU A 85 20.39 -0.81 -4.44
CA GLU A 85 18.95 -0.52 -4.45
C GLU A 85 18.33 -0.75 -5.85
N PRO A 86 17.17 -1.44 -5.94
CA PRO A 86 16.51 -1.72 -7.21
C PRO A 86 15.99 -0.43 -7.85
N LEU A 87 15.98 -0.39 -9.20
CA LEU A 87 15.38 0.73 -9.93
C LEU A 87 13.85 0.71 -9.79
N MET A 88 13.19 1.87 -9.90
CA MET A 88 11.71 1.97 -9.85
C MET A 88 11.01 0.99 -10.81
N LYS A 89 11.59 0.74 -11.99
CA LYS A 89 11.07 -0.19 -13.02
C LYS A 89 11.18 -1.67 -12.65
N GLU A 90 12.01 -2.01 -11.66
CA GLU A 90 12.26 -3.38 -11.20
C GLU A 90 11.33 -3.76 -10.05
N VAL A 91 10.69 -2.78 -9.42
CA VAL A 91 9.69 -3.01 -8.36
C VAL A 91 8.38 -3.45 -8.99
N ALA A 92 7.75 -4.49 -8.42
CA ALA A 92 6.53 -5.08 -8.96
C ALA A 92 5.35 -4.10 -9.02
N ASP A 93 5.30 -3.13 -8.10
CA ASP A 93 4.34 -2.03 -8.11
C ASP A 93 5.07 -0.69 -8.00
N ASP A 94 5.30 -0.05 -9.15
CA ASP A 94 5.98 1.24 -9.24
C ASP A 94 5.07 2.43 -8.83
N ARG A 95 3.76 2.18 -8.69
CA ARG A 95 2.77 3.18 -8.27
C ARG A 95 3.05 3.68 -6.87
N VAL A 96 3.71 2.87 -6.03
CA VAL A 96 4.11 3.25 -4.67
C VAL A 96 5.01 4.49 -4.68
N PHE A 97 5.85 4.64 -5.69
CA PHE A 97 6.75 5.80 -5.83
C PHE A 97 6.10 6.99 -6.56
N ARG A 98 5.01 6.74 -7.31
CA ARG A 98 4.31 7.77 -8.11
C ARG A 98 2.98 8.20 -7.51
N LYS A 99 2.74 7.96 -6.22
CA LYS A 99 1.45 8.29 -5.57
C LYS A 99 1.03 9.74 -5.82
N ASP A 100 1.93 10.69 -5.64
CA ASP A 100 1.65 12.12 -5.83
C ASP A 100 1.36 12.49 -7.30
N GLU A 101 1.99 11.81 -8.26
CA GLU A 101 1.74 12.01 -9.69
C GLU A 101 0.38 11.44 -10.07
N LEU A 102 0.08 10.23 -9.61
CA LEU A 102 -1.21 9.56 -9.81
C LEU A 102 -2.36 10.34 -9.15
N GLU A 103 -2.16 10.87 -7.95
CA GLU A 103 -3.17 11.66 -7.25
C GLU A 103 -3.45 12.98 -7.99
N ARG A 104 -2.42 13.67 -8.48
CA ARG A 104 -2.59 14.86 -9.32
C ARG A 104 -3.27 14.54 -10.64
N ALA A 105 -2.89 13.45 -11.30
CA ALA A 105 -3.54 13.02 -12.54
C ALA A 105 -5.03 12.72 -12.30
N TYR A 106 -5.35 11.99 -11.22
CA TYR A 106 -6.72 11.70 -10.82
C TYR A 106 -7.52 12.97 -10.51
N GLN A 107 -6.93 13.93 -9.79
CA GLN A 107 -7.58 15.21 -9.51
C GLN A 107 -7.84 16.01 -10.79
N ASN A 108 -6.90 16.05 -11.71
CA ASN A 108 -7.08 16.71 -13.01
C ASN A 108 -8.19 16.04 -13.82
N GLU A 109 -8.21 14.70 -13.90
CA GLU A 109 -9.26 13.95 -14.58
C GLU A 109 -10.64 14.19 -13.95
N TYR A 110 -10.71 14.20 -12.62
CA TYR A 110 -11.93 14.50 -11.87
C TYR A 110 -12.44 15.92 -12.16
N GLU A 111 -11.56 16.92 -12.10
CA GLU A 111 -11.91 18.31 -12.34
C GLU A 111 -12.35 18.53 -13.80
N ASP A 112 -11.67 17.90 -14.75
CA ASP A 112 -12.03 17.92 -16.18
C ASP A 112 -13.45 17.35 -16.41
N VAL A 113 -13.78 16.24 -15.75
CA VAL A 113 -15.12 15.64 -15.81
C VAL A 113 -16.17 16.58 -15.19
N CYS A 114 -15.88 17.14 -14.03
CA CYS A 114 -16.79 18.07 -13.34
C CYS A 114 -17.03 19.34 -14.17
N GLN A 115 -15.98 19.90 -14.75
CA GLN A 115 -16.05 21.07 -15.63
C GLN A 115 -16.88 20.74 -16.88
N TRP A 116 -16.67 19.59 -17.50
CA TRP A 116 -17.47 19.15 -18.64
C TRP A 116 -18.96 19.04 -18.30
N ILE A 117 -19.31 18.44 -17.15
CA ILE A 117 -20.71 18.33 -16.69
C ILE A 117 -21.34 19.73 -16.53
N ARG A 118 -20.62 20.67 -15.90
CA ARG A 118 -21.08 22.04 -15.69
C ARG A 118 -21.29 22.79 -17.01
N ILE A 119 -20.38 22.62 -17.98
CA ILE A 119 -20.51 23.20 -19.32
C ILE A 119 -21.71 22.59 -20.06
N ALA A 120 -21.85 21.26 -20.07
CA ALA A 120 -22.93 20.56 -20.77
C ALA A 120 -24.31 20.90 -20.20
N LEU A 121 -24.44 21.06 -18.89
CA LEU A 121 -25.70 21.45 -18.25
C LEU A 121 -25.97 22.97 -18.31
N GLY A 122 -24.94 23.79 -18.57
CA GLY A 122 -25.03 25.20 -18.91
C GLY A 122 -25.59 26.04 -17.77
N LYS A 123 -26.74 26.69 -17.97
CA LYS A 123 -27.39 27.54 -16.94
C LYS A 123 -27.97 26.76 -15.74
N LYS A 124 -27.98 25.42 -15.78
CA LYS A 124 -28.57 24.57 -14.74
C LYS A 124 -27.49 24.06 -13.78
N GLN A 125 -26.79 24.98 -13.11
CA GLN A 125 -25.70 24.64 -12.19
C GLN A 125 -26.18 23.76 -11.03
N ASP A 126 -27.38 24.03 -10.47
CA ASP A 126 -27.99 23.16 -9.46
C ASP A 126 -28.16 21.69 -9.90
N TRP A 127 -28.32 21.45 -11.21
CA TRP A 127 -28.42 20.09 -11.74
C TRP A 127 -27.05 19.46 -11.91
N ALA A 128 -26.03 20.27 -12.22
CA ALA A 128 -24.65 19.83 -12.34
C ALA A 128 -24.08 19.43 -10.97
N ASP A 129 -24.22 20.31 -9.97
CA ASP A 129 -23.71 20.05 -8.62
C ASP A 129 -24.41 18.83 -8.00
N MET A 130 -25.72 18.68 -8.23
CA MET A 130 -26.46 17.49 -7.81
C MET A 130 -26.02 16.22 -8.53
N PHE A 131 -25.71 16.31 -9.82
CA PHE A 131 -25.23 15.16 -10.58
C PHE A 131 -23.83 14.74 -10.12
N ILE A 132 -22.94 15.70 -9.88
CA ILE A 132 -21.59 15.45 -9.37
C ILE A 132 -21.67 14.78 -8.00
N ALA A 133 -22.38 15.38 -7.04
CA ALA A 133 -22.48 14.84 -5.68
C ALA A 133 -23.07 13.41 -5.65
N VAL A 134 -24.13 13.14 -6.42
CA VAL A 134 -24.82 11.84 -6.35
C VAL A 134 -24.19 10.77 -7.25
N ARG A 135 -23.70 11.13 -8.44
CA ARG A 135 -23.22 10.16 -9.45
C ARG A 135 -21.71 10.08 -9.58
N ILE A 136 -20.98 11.12 -9.24
CA ILE A 136 -19.51 11.13 -9.28
C ILE A 136 -18.96 10.87 -7.87
N ASP A 137 -19.42 11.61 -6.87
CA ASP A 137 -18.92 11.50 -5.49
C ASP A 137 -19.58 10.37 -4.70
N GLY A 138 -20.67 9.80 -5.22
CA GLY A 138 -21.36 8.65 -4.63
C GLY A 138 -22.24 8.97 -3.41
N MET A 139 -22.59 10.23 -3.17
CA MET A 139 -23.51 10.63 -2.10
C MET A 139 -24.91 10.03 -2.32
N SER A 140 -25.58 9.58 -1.26
CA SER A 140 -26.94 9.05 -1.41
C SER A 140 -27.93 10.18 -1.76
N ILE A 141 -28.98 9.84 -2.51
CA ILE A 141 -30.04 10.80 -2.88
C ILE A 141 -30.68 11.42 -1.63
N ARG A 142 -30.83 10.64 -0.55
CA ARG A 142 -31.42 11.10 0.72
C ARG A 142 -30.53 12.11 1.45
N GLU A 143 -29.22 11.85 1.51
CA GLU A 143 -28.27 12.77 2.13
C GLU A 143 -28.23 14.10 1.38
N TYR A 144 -28.17 14.04 0.04
CA TYR A 144 -28.20 15.24 -0.80
C TYR A 144 -29.54 15.99 -0.73
N ALA A 145 -30.66 15.27 -0.64
CA ALA A 145 -31.98 15.86 -0.42
C ALA A 145 -32.05 16.64 0.89
N SER A 146 -31.47 16.07 1.94
CA SER A 146 -31.45 16.66 3.28
C SER A 146 -30.55 17.89 3.34
N SER A 147 -29.41 17.89 2.65
CA SER A 147 -28.49 19.03 2.64
C SER A 147 -29.06 20.29 1.98
N ILE A 148 -29.93 20.14 0.97
CA ILE A 148 -30.57 21.25 0.26
C ILE A 148 -32.02 21.50 0.75
N GLY A 149 -32.56 20.62 1.60
CA GLY A 149 -33.93 20.74 2.12
C GLY A 149 -35.02 20.50 1.06
N VAL A 150 -34.76 19.60 0.10
CA VAL A 150 -35.66 19.30 -1.03
C VAL A 150 -36.11 17.84 -0.95
N SER A 151 -37.24 17.48 -1.56
CA SER A 151 -37.71 16.09 -1.59
C SER A 151 -36.86 15.17 -2.49
N GLU A 152 -36.68 13.91 -2.07
CA GLU A 152 -35.95 12.87 -2.81
C GLU A 152 -36.49 12.67 -4.25
N ASN A 153 -37.82 12.79 -4.42
CA ASN A 153 -38.48 12.68 -5.72
C ASN A 153 -38.05 13.80 -6.69
N ASN A 154 -37.88 15.02 -6.18
CA ASN A 154 -37.44 16.15 -7.00
C ASN A 154 -36.02 15.91 -7.54
N ILE A 155 -35.11 15.43 -6.68
CA ILE A 155 -33.73 15.09 -7.05
C ILE A 155 -33.71 13.96 -8.07
N THR A 156 -34.48 12.90 -7.85
CA THR A 156 -34.56 11.77 -8.78
C THR A 156 -35.01 12.20 -10.17
N GLN A 157 -36.02 13.08 -10.26
CA GLN A 157 -36.49 13.60 -11.55
C GLN A 157 -35.47 14.52 -12.22
N LYS A 158 -34.83 15.43 -11.47
CA LYS A 158 -33.78 16.31 -11.99
C LYS A 158 -32.59 15.50 -12.49
N LEU A 159 -32.18 14.45 -11.77
CA LEU A 159 -31.09 13.56 -12.15
C LEU A 159 -31.41 12.86 -13.47
N LYS A 160 -32.61 12.27 -13.62
CA LYS A 160 -33.03 11.66 -14.90
C LYS A 160 -32.94 12.62 -16.08
N ARG A 161 -33.33 13.89 -15.89
CA ARG A 161 -33.25 14.92 -16.93
C ARG A 161 -31.80 15.33 -17.23
N ALA A 162 -30.96 15.44 -16.21
CA ALA A 162 -29.54 15.72 -16.35
C ALA A 162 -28.83 14.59 -17.11
N THR A 163 -29.05 13.33 -16.73
CA THR A 163 -28.51 12.15 -17.40
C THR A 163 -28.85 12.14 -18.89
N LYS A 164 -30.14 12.33 -19.23
CA LYS A 164 -30.57 12.34 -20.64
C LYS A 164 -29.90 13.44 -21.46
N LYS A 165 -29.67 14.62 -20.87
CA LYS A 165 -28.97 15.71 -21.55
C LYS A 165 -27.49 15.40 -21.72
N LEU A 166 -26.82 14.92 -20.67
CA LEU A 166 -25.41 14.54 -20.72
C LEU A 166 -25.16 13.40 -21.73
N GLU A 167 -26.05 12.42 -21.83
CA GLU A 167 -25.99 11.38 -22.86
C GLU A 167 -26.07 11.92 -24.29
N GLN A 168 -26.89 12.96 -24.53
CA GLN A 168 -26.99 13.61 -25.84
C GLN A 168 -25.72 14.39 -26.17
N GLU A 169 -25.20 15.18 -25.23
CA GLU A 169 -23.96 15.94 -25.41
C GLU A 169 -22.75 15.02 -25.56
N TYR A 170 -22.72 13.89 -24.84
CA TYR A 170 -21.64 12.91 -24.96
C TYR A 170 -21.56 12.30 -26.36
N LYS A 171 -22.70 12.02 -27.01
CA LYS A 171 -22.72 11.54 -28.41
C LYS A 171 -22.23 12.59 -29.41
N ASN A 172 -22.37 13.87 -29.07
CA ASN A 172 -21.92 14.98 -29.90
C ASN A 172 -20.45 15.36 -29.63
N ARG A 173 -19.83 14.79 -28.59
CA ARG A 173 -18.41 14.96 -28.30
C ARG A 173 -17.61 14.20 -29.36
N GLN A 174 -17.17 14.90 -30.40
CA GLN A 174 -16.14 14.37 -31.30
C GLN A 174 -14.89 14.08 -30.48
N ILE A 175 -14.43 12.84 -30.53
CA ILE A 175 -13.12 12.39 -30.06
C ILE A 175 -12.08 12.76 -31.12
#